data_AF-A0A5B9M9E0-F1
#
_entry.id   AF-A0A5B9M9E0-F1
#
_cell.length_a   1.000
_cell.length_b   1.000
_cell.length_c   1.000
_cell.angle_alpha   90.00
_cell.angle_beta   90.00
_cell.angle_gamma   90.00
#
_symmetry.space_group_name_H-M   'P 1'
#
loop_
_entity.id
_entity.type
_entity.pdbx_description
1 polymer ?
#
loop_
_entity_poly.entity_id
_entity_poly.type
_entity_poly.pdbx_seq_one_letter_code
_entity_poly.pdbx_strand_id
1 'polypeptide(L)'
;MSKGENRITIIPAIHGKLTSDRKASEPDVAWIVQKWLERHPEVENRRGRIRAVSGQWTTEDGLKTEVITITMNIDDDIAGYDPEQDADLYEYWRAEPRYFEAS
;
A
#
# COMPACT_ATOMS: atom_id res chain seq x y z
N MET A 1 -18.34 5.51 -24.28
CA MET A 1 -17.02 5.60 -23.63
C MET A 1 -17.20 5.07 -22.23
N SER A 2 -16.61 3.93 -21.89
CA SER A 2 -16.57 3.45 -20.51
C SER A 2 -15.90 4.53 -19.66
N LYS A 3 -16.60 5.05 -18.64
CA LYS A 3 -15.98 5.88 -17.59
C LYS A 3 -14.88 5.03 -16.95
N GLY A 4 -13.65 5.13 -17.46
CA GLY A 4 -12.49 4.69 -16.70
C GLY A 4 -12.56 5.43 -15.39
N GLU A 5 -12.74 4.69 -14.30
CA GLU A 5 -12.76 5.24 -12.95
C GLU A 5 -11.52 6.13 -12.80
N ASN A 6 -11.72 7.44 -12.64
CA ASN A 6 -10.62 8.39 -12.46
C ASN A 6 -10.01 8.06 -11.10
N ARG A 7 -8.95 7.24 -11.05
CA ARG A 7 -8.32 6.75 -9.82
C ARG A 7 -6.94 7.36 -9.69
N ILE A 8 -6.58 7.72 -8.47
CA ILE A 8 -5.24 8.13 -8.08
C ILE A 8 -4.61 7.01 -7.26
N THR A 9 -3.33 6.76 -7.49
CA THR A 9 -2.51 5.93 -6.60
C THR A 9 -2.30 6.71 -5.32
N ILE A 10 -2.61 6.12 -4.16
CA ILE A 10 -2.34 6.75 -2.86
C ILE A 10 -1.12 6.15 -2.18
N ILE A 11 -0.87 4.86 -2.41
CA ILE A 11 0.37 4.20 -2.02
C ILE A 11 0.93 3.53 -3.27
N PRO A 12 2.18 3.85 -3.68
CA PRO A 12 2.81 3.25 -4.85
C PRO A 12 2.99 1.74 -4.68
N ALA A 13 3.52 1.07 -5.70
CA ALA A 13 3.69 -0.37 -5.68
C ALA A 13 4.59 -0.81 -4.51
N ILE A 14 3.99 -1.49 -3.53
CA ILE A 14 4.68 -2.10 -2.38
C ILE A 14 4.75 -3.60 -2.55
N HIS A 15 5.81 -4.23 -2.05
CA HIS A 15 5.98 -5.67 -2.13
C HIS A 15 6.40 -6.25 -0.80
N GLY A 16 6.22 -7.55 -0.63
CA GLY A 16 6.64 -8.27 0.56
C GLY A 16 8.16 -8.27 0.75
N LYS A 17 8.57 -8.60 1.97
CA LYS A 17 9.97 -8.66 2.38
C LYS A 17 10.34 -10.06 2.85
N LEU A 18 11.63 -10.37 2.84
CA LEU A 18 12.13 -11.60 3.41
C LEU A 18 12.30 -11.45 4.92
N THR A 19 11.73 -12.38 5.68
CA THR A 19 11.93 -12.49 7.13
C THR A 19 13.26 -13.17 7.46
N SER A 20 13.64 -13.13 8.74
CA SER A 20 14.87 -13.78 9.25
C SER A 20 14.87 -15.30 9.03
N ASP A 21 13.69 -15.94 9.02
CA ASP A 21 13.50 -17.36 8.73
C ASP A 21 13.32 -17.67 7.23
N ARG A 22 13.65 -16.70 6.35
CA ARG A 22 13.62 -16.80 4.88
C ARG A 22 12.23 -17.06 4.29
N LYS A 23 11.17 -16.59 4.95
CA LYS A 23 9.80 -16.60 4.42
C LYS A 23 9.43 -15.25 3.83
N ALA A 24 8.46 -15.26 2.92
CA ALA A 24 7.82 -14.04 2.44
C ALA A 24 6.91 -13.49 3.56
N SER A 25 7.07 -12.21 3.88
CA SER A 25 6.13 -11.44 4.68
C SER A 25 5.49 -10.40 3.78
N GLU A 26 4.21 -10.62 3.45
CA GLU A 26 3.46 -9.73 2.56
C GLU A 26 3.10 -8.41 3.25
N PRO A 27 2.91 -7.31 2.50
CA PRO A 27 2.54 -6.02 3.08
C PRO A 27 1.24 -6.08 3.88
N ASP A 28 1.26 -5.46 5.07
CA ASP A 28 0.05 -5.31 5.89
C ASP A 28 -0.81 -4.16 5.35
N VAL A 29 -1.59 -4.45 4.31
CA VAL A 29 -2.43 -3.47 3.61
C VAL A 29 -3.39 -2.77 4.57
N ALA A 30 -3.96 -3.51 5.54
CA ALA A 30 -4.90 -2.93 6.49
C ALA A 30 -4.23 -1.88 7.37
N TRP A 31 -3.03 -2.18 7.88
CA TRP A 31 -2.23 -1.26 8.66
C TRP A 31 -1.77 -0.05 7.83
N ILE A 32 -1.27 -0.27 6.61
CA ILE A 32 -0.80 0.80 5.71
C ILE A 32 -1.95 1.75 5.37
N VAL A 33 -3.13 1.23 5.01
CA VAL A 33 -4.32 2.05 4.74
C VAL A 33 -4.75 2.82 5.98
N GLN A 34 -4.71 2.18 7.16
CA GLN A 34 -5.05 2.87 8.39
C GLN A 34 -4.10 4.04 8.67
N LYS A 35 -2.78 3.85 8.51
CA LYS A 35 -1.81 4.93 8.72
C LYS A 35 -1.94 6.07 7.73
N TRP A 36 -2.25 5.75 6.49
CA TRP A 36 -2.56 6.76 5.50
C TRP A 36 -3.83 7.56 5.88
N LEU A 37 -4.90 6.90 6.32
CA LEU A 37 -6.13 7.56 6.78
C LEU A 37 -5.90 8.45 8.02
N GLU A 38 -5.02 8.05 8.94
CA GLU A 38 -4.64 8.88 10.10
C GLU A 38 -3.98 10.22 9.67
N ARG A 39 -3.31 10.24 8.51
CA ARG A 39 -2.69 11.45 7.93
C ARG A 39 -3.66 12.29 7.09
N HIS A 40 -4.71 11.64 6.57
CA HIS A 40 -5.73 12.22 5.72
C HIS A 40 -7.13 12.08 6.33
N PRO A 41 -7.42 12.75 7.46
CA PRO A 41 -8.73 12.65 8.12
C PRO A 41 -9.89 13.12 7.24
N GLU A 42 -9.63 13.99 6.26
CA GLU A 42 -10.62 14.46 5.27
C GLU A 42 -11.25 13.31 4.46
N VAL A 43 -10.53 12.21 4.27
CA VAL A 43 -10.99 11.04 3.50
C VAL A 43 -11.36 9.83 4.38
N GLU A 44 -11.34 9.92 5.71
CA GLU A 44 -11.63 8.79 6.62
C GLU A 44 -13.01 8.18 6.36
N ASN A 45 -14.03 9.03 6.19
CA ASN A 45 -15.40 8.61 5.86
C ASN A 45 -15.53 7.96 4.47
N ARG A 46 -14.46 7.95 3.67
CA ARG A 46 -14.41 7.43 2.30
C ARG A 46 -13.55 6.17 2.18
N ARG A 47 -13.16 5.53 3.30
CA ARG A 47 -12.39 4.26 3.30
C ARG A 47 -12.91 3.22 2.30
N GLY A 48 -14.23 3.10 2.12
CA GLY A 48 -14.85 2.18 1.15
C GLY A 48 -14.54 2.47 -0.33
N ARG A 49 -13.93 3.62 -0.65
CA ARG A 49 -13.48 3.99 -2.00
C ARG A 49 -12.03 3.56 -2.28
N ILE A 50 -11.29 3.19 -1.24
CA ILE A 50 -9.92 2.66 -1.35
C ILE A 50 -10.00 1.24 -1.90
N ARG A 51 -9.19 0.95 -2.94
CA ARG A 51 -8.99 -0.42 -3.44
C ARG A 51 -7.51 -0.74 -3.48
N ALA A 52 -7.17 -1.90 -2.97
CA ALA A 52 -5.89 -2.54 -3.20
C ALA A 52 -5.99 -3.39 -4.48
N VAL A 53 -5.03 -3.22 -5.37
CA VAL A 53 -4.83 -4.07 -6.55
C VAL A 53 -3.54 -4.83 -6.33
N SER A 54 -3.60 -6.17 -6.34
CA SER A 54 -2.42 -7.02 -6.18
C SER A 54 -2.10 -7.82 -7.44
N GLY A 55 -0.83 -8.16 -7.59
CA GLY A 55 -0.31 -9.04 -8.62
C GLY A 55 0.90 -9.81 -8.12
N GLN A 56 1.13 -11.01 -8.65
CA GLN A 56 2.30 -11.79 -8.27
C GLN A 56 3.57 -11.21 -8.89
N TRP A 57 4.64 -11.22 -8.10
CA TRP A 57 5.96 -10.76 -8.50
C TRP A 57 7.03 -11.70 -7.97
N THR A 58 8.16 -11.77 -8.69
CA THR A 58 9.38 -12.39 -8.20
C THR A 58 10.46 -11.32 -8.17
N THR A 59 10.97 -11.01 -6.99
CA THR A 59 12.03 -10.02 -6.79
C THR A 59 13.35 -10.50 -7.41
N GLU A 60 14.33 -9.60 -7.53
CA GLU A 60 15.65 -9.92 -8.10
C GLU A 60 16.38 -11.03 -7.33
N ASP A 61 16.17 -11.13 -6.01
CA ASP A 61 16.71 -12.19 -5.15
C ASP A 61 15.87 -13.49 -5.17
N GLY A 62 14.84 -13.57 -6.02
CA GLY A 62 14.04 -14.77 -6.24
C GLY A 62 12.89 -14.96 -5.26
N LEU A 63 12.58 -13.98 -4.41
CA LEU A 63 11.44 -14.02 -3.51
C LEU A 63 10.15 -13.87 -4.31
N LYS A 64 9.26 -14.86 -4.21
CA LYS A 64 7.88 -14.75 -4.71
C LYS A 64 7.05 -14.00 -3.69
N THR A 65 6.42 -12.92 -4.11
CA THR A 65 5.63 -12.02 -3.26
C THR A 65 4.49 -11.39 -4.06
N GLU A 66 3.53 -10.76 -3.38
CA GLU A 66 2.58 -9.88 -4.00
C GLU A 66 3.15 -8.46 -4.13
N VAL A 67 2.97 -7.87 -5.30
CA VAL A 67 3.05 -6.41 -5.48
C VAL A 67 1.65 -5.86 -5.35
N ILE A 68 1.48 -4.91 -4.43
CA ILE A 68 0.20 -4.29 -4.10
C ILE A 68 0.29 -2.80 -4.42
N THR A 69 -0.71 -2.27 -5.11
CA THR A 69 -0.89 -0.83 -5.32
C THR A 69 -2.21 -0.43 -4.69
N ILE A 70 -2.21 0.67 -3.92
CA ILE A 70 -3.42 1.16 -3.26
C ILE A 70 -3.90 2.40 -4.00
N THR A 71 -5.16 2.38 -4.40
CA THR A 71 -5.76 3.44 -5.22
C THR A 71 -7.07 3.93 -4.61
N MET A 72 -7.39 5.20 -4.83
CA MET A 72 -8.67 5.81 -4.48
C MET A 72 -9.26 6.51 -5.71
N ASN A 73 -10.59 6.62 -5.78
CA ASN A 73 -11.22 7.47 -6.80
C ASN A 73 -10.86 8.95 -6.55
N ILE A 74 -10.53 9.68 -7.61
CA ILE A 74 -10.29 11.12 -7.56
C ILE A 74 -11.61 11.83 -7.30
N ASP A 75 -11.63 12.60 -6.22
CA ASP A 75 -12.65 13.57 -5.86
C ASP A 75 -11.95 14.82 -5.28
N ASP A 76 -12.72 15.86 -4.96
CA ASP A 76 -12.17 17.17 -4.58
C ASP A 76 -11.24 17.12 -3.34
N ASP A 77 -11.44 16.13 -2.46
CA ASP A 77 -10.68 15.98 -1.21
C ASP A 77 -9.24 15.49 -1.45
N ILE A 78 -8.99 14.86 -2.61
CA ILE A 78 -7.68 14.28 -2.96
C ILE A 78 -7.15 14.79 -4.30
N ALA A 79 -7.79 15.83 -4.85
CA ALA A 79 -7.38 16.45 -6.10
C ALA A 79 -5.98 17.08 -5.95
N GLY A 80 -5.02 16.57 -6.73
CA GLY A 80 -3.62 17.04 -6.70
C GLY A 80 -2.76 16.41 -5.59
N TYR A 81 -3.23 15.35 -4.95
CA TYR A 81 -2.42 14.55 -4.03
C TYR A 81 -1.17 13.99 -4.73
N ASP A 82 -0.03 14.01 -4.02
CA ASP A 82 1.24 13.43 -4.47
C ASP A 82 1.60 12.22 -3.59
N PRO A 83 1.67 10.99 -4.14
CA PRO A 83 1.97 9.78 -3.38
C PRO A 83 3.34 9.78 -2.70
N GLU A 84 4.27 10.61 -3.17
CA GLU A 84 5.59 10.75 -2.55
C GLU A 84 5.51 11.34 -1.13
N GLN A 85 4.42 12.03 -0.78
CA GLN A 85 4.21 12.58 0.56
C GLN A 85 4.10 11.52 1.64
N ASP A 86 3.68 10.30 1.28
CA ASP A 86 3.48 9.18 2.20
C ASP A 86 4.29 7.93 1.81
N ALA A 87 5.32 8.10 0.98
CA ALA A 87 6.22 7.02 0.58
C ALA A 87 6.93 6.38 1.79
N ASP A 88 7.10 7.12 2.88
CA ASP A 88 7.70 6.64 4.13
C ASP A 88 6.86 5.56 4.84
N LEU A 89 5.55 5.46 4.57
CA LEU A 89 4.70 4.41 5.15
C LEU A 89 5.15 3.01 4.74
N TYR A 90 5.63 2.85 3.50
CA TYR A 90 6.18 1.58 3.04
C TYR A 90 7.51 1.28 3.72
N GLU A 91 8.41 2.27 3.80
CA GLU A 91 9.72 2.10 4.44
C GLU A 91 9.59 1.80 5.94
N TYR A 92 8.62 2.42 6.62
CA TYR A 92 8.29 2.13 8.02
C TYR A 92 7.85 0.67 8.16
N TRP A 93 6.83 0.23 7.41
CA TRP A 93 6.39 -1.18 7.41
C TRP A 93 7.54 -2.15 7.11
N ARG A 94 8.43 -1.78 6.18
CA ARG A 94 9.60 -2.57 5.81
C ARG A 94 10.60 -2.68 6.97
N ALA A 95 10.78 -1.62 7.74
CA ALA A 95 11.67 -1.57 8.89
C ALA A 95 11.09 -2.24 10.15
N GLU A 96 9.75 -2.36 10.30
CA GLU A 96 9.16 -2.86 11.55
C GLU A 96 9.56 -4.31 11.90
N PRO A 97 10.23 -4.51 13.06
CA PRO A 97 10.62 -5.84 13.60
C PRO A 97 9.44 -6.79 13.81
N ARG A 98 8.25 -6.26 14.11
CA ARG A 98 7.03 -7.04 14.38
C ARG A 98 6.63 -7.96 13.23
N TYR A 99 7.05 -7.65 12.01
CA TYR A 99 6.82 -8.48 10.82
C TYR A 99 8.01 -9.40 10.48
N PHE A 100 9.09 -9.39 11.26
CA PHE A 100 10.28 -10.25 11.09
C PHE A 100 10.28 -11.48 12.00
N GLU A 101 9.50 -11.48 13.06
CA GLU A 101 9.31 -12.65 13.91
C GLU A 101 8.10 -13.42 13.38
N ALA A 102 8.35 -14.49 12.64
CA ALA A 102 7.31 -15.44 12.28
C ALA A 102 6.67 -15.98 13.56
N SER A 103 5.35 -15.80 13.69
CA SER A 103 4.55 -16.57 14.65
C SER A 103 4.68 -18.07 14.40
#